data_AF-A0A6A5UQE3-F1
#
_entry.id   AF-A0A6A5UQE3-F1
#
_cell.length_a   1.000
_cell.length_b   1.000
_cell.length_c   1.000
_cell.angle_alpha   90.00
_cell.angle_beta   90.00
_cell.angle_gamma   90.00
#
_symmetry.space_group_name_H-M   'P 1'
#
loop_
_entity.id
_entity.type
_entity.pdbx_description
1 polymer ?
#
loop_
_entity_poly.entity_id
_entity_poly.type
_entity_poly.pdbx_seq_one_letter_code
_entity_poly.pdbx_strand_id
1 'polypeptide(L)'
;MSSNAYPYDQSLPAQFLGIKLRLEALLSDVAYKSIEQIRDTSVPGLAAKPIIDVTIVVAPENVRHAIDALVSKGNFVNMGELGARGRWYLKDPELQPEKNVYVCVDGSLPTRYQPGSRDTQTQDDALRGGYAAVELELTAKGTNSMGPLEGSRKSERVSAIKTERLLLREFVEADEDPFFELESQEGVVRYQMWPPRTRAQAHDEVTKTVRNSWAVPRTHVELAVEHEGKFIGRVGANVRREGVAHVDLWFSFLPAYQGKGLAAEAMSAFIPLLGSALELEIECDPRNTGSWKLAERLGFEKFELTAKAFECKGEWVDSLVYRKRI
;
A
#
# COMPACT_ATOMS: atom_id res chain seq x y z
N MET A 1 8.74 -8.95 22.92
CA MET A 1 10.05 -8.27 22.99
C MET A 1 9.79 -6.79 22.74
N SER A 2 10.38 -5.92 23.56
CA SER A 2 10.01 -4.50 23.77
C SER A 2 9.89 -3.70 22.46
N SER A 3 8.78 -2.98 22.28
CA SER A 3 8.50 -2.10 21.14
C SER A 3 9.21 -0.74 21.24
N ASN A 4 10.50 -0.74 21.55
CA ASN A 4 11.24 0.51 21.64
C ASN A 4 11.77 0.86 20.25
N ALA A 5 11.63 2.12 19.92
CA ALA A 5 12.34 2.71 18.82
C ALA A 5 13.66 3.30 19.34
N TYR A 6 14.71 3.19 18.54
CA TYR A 6 16.05 3.54 18.95
C TYR A 6 16.51 4.77 18.17
N PRO A 7 17.25 5.69 18.80
CA PRO A 7 17.98 6.71 18.06
C PRO A 7 18.74 6.09 16.90
N TYR A 8 18.89 6.83 15.80
CA TYR A 8 19.65 6.35 14.65
C TYR A 8 21.03 5.84 15.09
N ASP A 9 21.23 4.54 14.90
CA ASP A 9 22.49 3.90 15.21
C ASP A 9 23.48 4.19 14.08
N GLN A 10 24.50 5.00 14.39
CA GLN A 10 25.56 5.40 13.47
C GLN A 10 26.36 4.21 12.93
N SER A 11 26.25 3.02 13.54
CA SER A 11 26.86 1.80 13.05
C SER A 11 26.01 1.06 11.99
N LEU A 12 24.74 1.44 11.79
CA LEU A 12 23.85 0.81 10.78
C LEU A 12 24.46 0.77 9.37
N PRO A 13 25.13 1.82 8.86
CA PRO A 13 25.80 1.74 7.56
C PRO A 13 26.90 0.68 7.51
N ALA A 14 27.67 0.52 8.59
CA ALA A 14 28.72 -0.50 8.69
C ALA A 14 28.13 -1.91 8.84
N GLN A 15 27.05 -2.05 9.61
CA GLN A 15 26.30 -3.30 9.74
C GLN A 15 25.70 -3.72 8.39
N PHE A 16 25.07 -2.79 7.67
CA PHE A 16 24.56 -3.03 6.32
C PHE A 16 25.68 -3.40 5.36
N LEU A 17 26.84 -2.73 5.42
CA LEU A 17 27.98 -3.11 4.58
C LEU A 17 28.44 -4.54 4.84
N GLY A 18 28.48 -4.98 6.11
CA GLY A 18 28.79 -6.36 6.46
C GLY A 18 27.77 -7.36 5.91
N ILE A 19 26.47 -7.04 6.02
CA ILE A 19 25.38 -7.85 5.44
C ILE A 19 25.52 -7.91 3.92
N LYS A 20 25.76 -6.77 3.28
CA LYS A 20 25.92 -6.67 1.83
C LYS A 20 27.08 -7.54 1.36
N LEU A 21 28.27 -7.42 1.96
CA LEU A 21 29.44 -8.24 1.60
C LEU A 21 29.17 -9.75 1.75
N ARG A 22 28.44 -10.17 2.80
CA ARG A 22 28.02 -11.56 2.96
C ARG A 22 27.07 -12.00 1.85
N LEU A 23 26.05 -11.20 1.54
CA LEU A 23 25.11 -11.50 0.47
C LEU A 23 25.81 -11.56 -0.90
N GLU A 24 26.76 -10.66 -1.16
CA GLU A 24 27.59 -10.67 -2.38
C GLU A 24 28.43 -11.94 -2.48
N ALA A 25 29.02 -12.41 -1.37
CA ALA A 25 29.76 -13.67 -1.34
C ALA A 25 28.86 -14.89 -1.62
N LEU A 26 27.66 -14.93 -1.04
CA LEU A 26 26.68 -15.99 -1.27
C LEU A 26 26.18 -16.01 -2.72
N LEU A 27 26.05 -14.82 -3.34
CA LEU A 27 25.58 -14.61 -4.71
C LEU A 27 26.72 -14.53 -5.74
N SER A 28 27.94 -14.96 -5.39
CA SER A 28 29.13 -14.82 -6.24
C SER A 28 29.04 -15.46 -7.64
N ASP A 29 28.12 -16.41 -7.84
CA ASP A 29 27.81 -17.10 -9.09
C ASP A 29 26.41 -16.77 -9.65
N VAL A 30 25.72 -15.78 -9.08
CA VAL A 30 24.38 -15.35 -9.50
C VAL A 30 24.42 -13.92 -9.98
N ALA A 31 23.88 -13.65 -11.17
CA ALA A 31 23.75 -12.28 -11.65
C ALA A 31 22.64 -11.53 -10.90
N TYR A 32 22.99 -10.39 -10.29
CA TYR A 32 22.07 -9.45 -9.65
C TYR A 32 22.39 -8.00 -10.08
N LYS A 33 21.39 -7.12 -9.99
CA LYS A 33 21.48 -5.71 -10.37
C LYS A 33 21.99 -4.85 -9.22
N SER A 34 21.44 -5.04 -8.03
CA SER A 34 21.81 -4.27 -6.84
C SER A 34 21.47 -5.01 -5.54
N ILE A 35 22.17 -4.63 -4.47
CA ILE A 35 21.85 -4.97 -3.08
C ILE A 35 21.78 -3.66 -2.31
N GLU A 36 20.60 -3.36 -1.79
CA GLU A 36 20.23 -2.05 -1.26
C GLU A 36 19.63 -2.19 0.14
N GLN A 37 20.01 -1.27 1.03
CA GLN A 37 19.31 -1.09 2.29
C GLN A 37 18.06 -0.27 2.02
N ILE A 38 16.93 -0.70 2.57
CA ILE A 38 15.64 -0.02 2.40
C ILE A 38 15.00 0.28 3.77
N ARG A 39 13.90 1.03 3.76
CA ARG A 39 13.14 1.45 4.96
C ARG A 39 13.94 2.32 5.93
N ASP A 40 13.44 2.48 7.15
CA ASP A 40 13.83 3.54 8.08
C ASP A 40 15.31 3.47 8.47
N THR A 41 15.89 2.28 8.62
CA THR A 41 17.32 2.13 8.95
C THR A 41 18.26 2.55 7.83
N SER A 42 17.76 2.72 6.59
CA SER A 42 18.53 3.26 5.46
C SER A 42 18.66 4.79 5.49
N VAL A 43 17.94 5.48 6.37
CA VAL A 43 17.88 6.95 6.41
C VAL A 43 18.74 7.47 7.57
N PRO A 44 19.89 8.13 7.29
CA PRO A 44 20.73 8.68 8.34
C PRO A 44 19.99 9.69 9.22
N GLY A 45 20.10 9.50 10.54
CA GLY A 45 19.48 10.38 11.54
C GLY A 45 18.01 10.07 11.83
N LEU A 46 17.41 9.08 11.15
CA LEU A 46 16.05 8.63 11.43
C LEU A 46 16.07 7.61 12.58
N ALA A 47 15.28 7.85 13.63
CA ALA A 47 15.05 6.80 14.62
C ALA A 47 14.37 5.61 13.93
N ALA A 48 14.66 4.40 14.41
CA ALA A 48 14.05 3.19 13.88
C ALA A 48 14.22 2.04 14.86
N LYS A 49 13.46 0.96 14.65
CA LYS A 49 13.87 -0.36 15.16
C LYS A 49 15.19 -0.78 14.51
N PRO A 50 16.08 -1.46 15.24
CA PRO A 50 17.39 -1.88 14.75
C PRO A 50 17.26 -3.14 13.87
N ILE A 51 16.37 -3.09 12.88
CA ILE A 51 16.12 -4.14 11.90
C ILE A 51 16.55 -3.61 10.54
N ILE A 52 17.52 -4.28 9.92
CA ILE A 52 18.05 -3.88 8.61
C ILE A 52 17.24 -4.59 7.53
N ASP A 53 16.45 -3.86 6.75
CA ASP A 53 15.76 -4.38 5.58
C ASP A 53 16.66 -4.26 4.34
N VAL A 54 16.84 -5.38 3.64
CA VAL A 54 17.73 -5.49 2.47
C VAL A 54 16.96 -6.03 1.28
N THR A 55 17.06 -5.35 0.15
CA THR A 55 16.58 -5.85 -1.15
C THR A 55 17.76 -6.28 -2.02
N ILE A 56 17.63 -7.45 -2.63
CA ILE A 56 18.47 -7.94 -3.72
C ILE A 56 17.64 -7.87 -5.00
N VAL A 57 18.01 -7.01 -5.94
CA VAL A 57 17.30 -6.83 -7.21
C VAL A 57 17.93 -7.74 -8.27
N VAL A 58 17.14 -8.58 -8.93
CA VAL A 58 17.58 -9.53 -9.94
C VAL A 58 16.69 -9.49 -11.19
N ALA A 59 17.22 -9.90 -12.34
CA ALA A 59 16.39 -10.16 -13.51
C ALA A 59 15.44 -11.35 -13.24
N PRO A 60 14.25 -11.43 -13.88
CA PRO A 60 13.28 -12.50 -13.67
C PRO A 60 13.88 -13.92 -13.73
N GLU A 61 14.79 -14.16 -14.67
CA GLU A 61 15.48 -15.44 -14.88
C GLU A 61 16.44 -15.83 -13.74
N ASN A 62 16.87 -14.87 -12.92
CA ASN A 62 17.84 -15.08 -11.83
C ASN A 62 17.21 -15.20 -10.45
N VAL A 63 15.89 -15.02 -10.31
CA VAL A 63 15.17 -15.16 -9.02
C VAL A 63 15.45 -16.51 -8.37
N ARG A 64 15.28 -17.59 -9.15
CA ARG A 64 15.45 -18.95 -8.62
C ARG A 64 16.90 -19.19 -8.19
N HIS A 65 17.85 -18.78 -9.02
CA HIS A 65 19.28 -18.91 -8.71
C HIS A 65 19.67 -18.12 -7.45
N ALA A 66 19.16 -16.90 -7.28
CA ALA A 66 19.43 -16.10 -6.09
C ALA A 66 18.85 -16.74 -4.82
N ILE A 67 17.59 -17.19 -4.86
CA ILE A 67 16.96 -17.89 -3.75
C ILE A 67 17.73 -19.18 -3.41
N ASP A 68 18.04 -20.00 -4.40
CA ASP A 68 18.73 -21.27 -4.19
C ASP A 68 20.15 -21.05 -3.64
N ALA A 69 20.88 -20.02 -4.08
CA ALA A 69 22.17 -19.65 -3.52
C ALA A 69 22.07 -19.23 -2.05
N LEU A 70 21.10 -18.38 -1.70
CA LEU A 70 20.87 -17.97 -0.30
C LEU A 70 20.46 -19.15 0.59
N VAL A 71 19.58 -20.03 0.12
CA VAL A 71 19.14 -21.22 0.88
C VAL A 71 20.29 -22.22 1.05
N SER A 72 20.99 -22.58 -0.04
CA SER A 72 22.00 -23.64 -0.01
C SER A 72 23.32 -23.23 0.63
N LYS A 73 23.80 -22.01 0.38
CA LYS A 73 25.10 -21.52 0.88
C LYS A 73 24.96 -20.73 2.17
N GLY A 74 23.84 -20.02 2.32
CA GLY A 74 23.59 -19.12 3.45
C GLY A 74 22.61 -19.67 4.50
N ASN A 75 22.02 -20.84 4.26
CA ASN A 75 21.04 -21.47 5.14
C ASN A 75 19.80 -20.59 5.43
N PHE A 76 19.40 -19.75 4.46
CA PHE A 76 18.19 -18.96 4.54
C PHE A 76 16.94 -19.83 4.41
N VAL A 77 15.84 -19.41 5.03
CA VAL A 77 14.52 -20.04 4.85
C VAL A 77 13.71 -19.21 3.88
N ASN A 78 13.33 -19.79 2.74
CA ASN A 78 12.46 -19.13 1.77
C ASN A 78 11.01 -19.15 2.27
N MET A 79 10.49 -17.97 2.57
CA MET A 79 9.12 -17.76 3.06
C MET A 79 8.12 -17.48 1.93
N GLY A 80 8.58 -17.44 0.68
CA GLY A 80 7.74 -17.17 -0.49
C GLY A 80 7.45 -15.68 -0.67
N GLU A 81 6.46 -15.39 -1.52
CA GLU A 81 6.13 -14.00 -1.89
C GLU A 81 5.36 -13.22 -0.82
N LEU A 82 4.69 -13.92 0.11
CA LEU A 82 3.88 -13.33 1.18
C LEU A 82 2.96 -12.20 0.67
N GLY A 83 2.27 -12.44 -0.45
CA GLY A 83 1.31 -11.51 -1.06
C GLY A 83 1.93 -10.37 -1.88
N ALA A 84 3.26 -10.32 -2.07
CA ALA A 84 3.93 -9.32 -2.89
C ALA A 84 4.56 -9.93 -4.15
N ARG A 85 3.80 -9.95 -5.25
CA ARG A 85 4.24 -10.51 -6.53
C ARG A 85 5.58 -9.92 -6.96
N GLY A 86 6.54 -10.79 -7.27
CA GLY A 86 7.88 -10.39 -7.69
C GLY A 86 8.82 -10.03 -6.52
N ARG A 87 8.45 -10.32 -5.27
CA ARG A 87 9.32 -10.19 -4.09
C ARG A 87 9.19 -11.40 -3.19
N TRP A 88 10.30 -12.12 -2.99
CA TRP A 88 10.39 -13.23 -2.04
C TRP A 88 11.02 -12.76 -0.74
N TYR A 89 10.44 -13.15 0.40
CA TYR A 89 11.05 -12.95 1.72
C TYR A 89 11.91 -14.15 2.09
N LEU A 90 13.15 -13.89 2.48
CA LEU A 90 14.12 -14.87 2.92
C LEU A 90 14.48 -14.56 4.37
N LYS A 91 14.17 -15.50 5.27
CA LYS A 91 14.53 -15.39 6.68
C LYS A 91 15.99 -15.78 6.84
N ASP A 92 16.81 -14.84 7.30
CA ASP A 92 18.23 -15.08 7.60
C ASP A 92 18.37 -15.91 8.88
N PRO A 93 19.21 -16.96 8.91
CA PRO A 93 19.48 -17.73 10.12
C PRO A 93 20.28 -16.94 11.17
N GLU A 94 20.98 -15.88 10.79
CA GLU A 94 21.73 -15.05 11.73
C GLU A 94 20.78 -14.17 12.55
N LEU A 95 20.87 -14.32 13.88
CA LEU A 95 19.99 -13.63 14.82
C LEU A 95 20.40 -12.18 15.10
N GLN A 96 21.63 -11.76 14.74
CA GLN A 96 22.16 -10.42 15.02
C GLN A 96 23.13 -9.94 13.89
N PRO A 97 23.00 -8.70 13.40
CA PRO A 97 21.86 -7.81 13.64
C PRO A 97 20.58 -8.40 13.06
N GLU A 98 19.44 -8.00 13.62
CA GLU A 98 18.14 -8.40 13.11
C GLU A 98 17.96 -7.79 11.70
N LYS A 99 17.51 -8.60 10.75
CA LYS A 99 17.45 -8.19 9.34
C LYS A 99 16.37 -8.95 8.58
N ASN A 100 15.82 -8.27 7.58
CA ASN A 100 14.90 -8.86 6.61
C ASN A 100 15.56 -8.84 5.24
N VAL A 101 15.60 -9.98 4.55
CA VAL A 101 16.19 -10.07 3.22
C VAL A 101 15.10 -10.38 2.20
N TYR A 102 15.08 -9.62 1.12
CA TYR A 102 14.14 -9.80 0.02
C TYR A 102 14.89 -10.01 -1.29
N VAL A 103 14.43 -10.96 -2.11
CA VAL A 103 14.82 -11.08 -3.51
C VAL A 103 13.70 -10.51 -4.36
N CYS A 104 13.99 -9.50 -5.17
CA CYS A 104 13.00 -8.77 -5.96
C CYS A 104 13.33 -8.81 -7.46
N VAL A 105 12.28 -8.92 -8.28
CA VAL A 105 12.41 -8.80 -9.74
C VAL A 105 12.62 -7.34 -10.13
N ASP A 106 13.61 -7.07 -10.98
CA ASP A 106 13.84 -5.73 -11.52
C ASP A 106 12.59 -5.18 -12.23
N GLY A 107 12.23 -3.94 -11.93
CA GLY A 107 11.04 -3.30 -12.47
C GLY A 107 9.71 -3.85 -11.95
N SER A 108 9.70 -4.70 -10.93
CA SER A 108 8.46 -5.10 -10.22
C SER A 108 7.93 -3.97 -9.33
N LEU A 109 6.65 -4.05 -8.92
CA LEU A 109 6.08 -3.05 -8.00
C LEU A 109 6.95 -2.86 -6.74
N PRO A 110 7.44 -3.91 -6.06
CA PRO A 110 8.33 -3.76 -4.91
C PRO A 110 9.60 -2.94 -5.19
N THR A 111 10.22 -3.03 -6.37
CA THR A 111 11.45 -2.28 -6.67
C THR A 111 11.19 -0.85 -7.14
N ARG A 112 10.00 -0.57 -7.69
CA ARG A 112 9.62 0.79 -8.13
C ARG A 112 9.26 1.72 -6.98
N TYR A 113 8.77 1.16 -5.87
CA TYR A 113 8.25 1.91 -4.72
C TYR A 113 9.12 1.77 -3.47
N GLN A 114 10.41 1.45 -3.63
CA GLN A 114 11.33 1.32 -2.50
C GLN A 114 11.77 2.71 -1.97
N PRO A 115 11.45 3.04 -0.70
CA PRO A 115 12.00 4.22 -0.04
C PRO A 115 13.51 4.02 0.17
N GLY A 116 14.34 4.95 -0.32
CA GLY A 116 15.80 4.93 -0.16
C GLY A 116 16.62 4.83 -1.45
N SER A 117 15.98 4.72 -2.62
CA SER A 117 16.72 4.93 -3.89
C SER A 117 17.19 6.39 -3.96
N ARG A 118 18.44 6.62 -4.37
CA ARG A 118 19.10 7.95 -4.42
C ARG A 118 18.25 9.04 -5.10
N ASP A 119 17.35 8.65 -6.00
CA ASP A 119 16.50 9.56 -6.77
C ASP A 119 15.35 10.19 -5.95
N THR A 120 15.04 9.65 -4.76
CA THR A 120 13.92 10.14 -3.91
C THR A 120 14.36 11.05 -2.75
N GLN A 121 15.67 11.30 -2.58
CA GLN A 121 16.21 11.69 -1.26
C GLN A 121 16.93 13.03 -1.15
N THR A 122 16.78 13.93 -2.12
CA THR A 122 17.26 15.32 -1.96
C THR A 122 16.11 16.30 -1.97
N GLN A 123 15.59 16.62 -0.78
CA GLN A 123 15.18 17.96 -0.29
C GLN A 123 14.10 17.82 0.80
N ASP A 124 14.50 17.74 2.08
CA ASP A 124 13.87 18.48 3.19
C ASP A 124 14.41 18.00 4.56
N ASP A 125 15.32 18.78 5.14
CA ASP A 125 15.84 18.54 6.50
C ASP A 125 14.78 18.75 7.60
N ALA A 126 13.65 19.40 7.29
CA ALA A 126 12.52 19.58 8.21
C ALA A 126 11.74 18.28 8.48
N LEU A 127 11.75 17.32 7.54
CA LEU A 127 11.11 16.01 7.70
C LEU A 127 11.91 15.09 8.63
N ARG A 128 13.23 15.25 8.70
CA ARG A 128 14.14 14.42 9.52
C ARG A 128 13.99 14.65 11.02
N GLY A 129 13.82 15.90 11.45
CA GLY A 129 13.69 16.25 12.88
C GLY A 129 12.37 15.83 13.53
N GLY A 130 11.28 15.76 12.75
CA GLY A 130 9.95 15.41 13.27
C GLY A 130 9.75 13.92 13.53
N TYR A 131 10.38 13.04 12.75
CA TYR A 131 10.26 11.59 12.91
C TYR A 131 11.02 11.07 14.15
N ALA A 132 12.25 11.53 14.40
CA ALA A 132 13.10 11.02 15.49
C ALA A 132 12.56 11.35 16.89
N ALA A 133 11.84 12.47 17.04
CA ALA A 133 11.24 12.88 18.32
C ALA A 133 10.02 12.01 18.71
N VAL A 134 9.26 11.54 17.73
CA VAL A 134 8.03 10.76 17.94
C VAL A 134 8.31 9.34 18.42
N GLU A 135 9.40 8.72 17.96
CA GLU A 135 9.77 7.35 18.35
C GLU A 135 10.35 7.24 19.77
N LEU A 136 11.06 8.27 20.24
CA LEU A 136 11.56 8.33 21.62
C LEU A 136 10.42 8.48 22.64
N GLU A 137 9.31 9.14 22.28
CA GLU A 137 8.19 9.39 23.19
C GLU A 137 7.29 8.16 23.42
N LEU A 138 7.17 7.29 22.41
CA LEU A 138 6.44 6.01 22.49
C LEU A 138 7.11 5.01 23.42
N THR A 139 8.44 5.10 23.51
CA THR A 139 9.27 4.23 24.34
C THR A 139 9.10 4.51 25.85
N ALA A 140 8.79 5.75 26.23
CA ALA A 140 8.63 6.15 27.63
C ALA A 140 7.26 5.78 28.23
N LYS A 141 6.23 5.54 27.40
CA LYS A 141 4.84 5.30 27.86
C LYS A 141 4.51 3.82 28.08
N GLY A 142 5.47 2.89 27.91
CA GLY A 142 5.27 1.45 28.17
C GLY A 142 4.21 0.78 27.29
N THR A 143 3.73 1.48 26.26
CA THR A 143 2.75 1.01 25.30
C THR A 143 3.45 0.13 24.27
N ASN A 144 3.18 -1.17 24.34
CA ASN A 144 3.62 -2.15 23.36
C ASN A 144 2.77 -1.99 22.08
N SER A 145 2.96 -0.88 21.37
CA SER A 145 2.22 -0.56 20.15
C SER A 145 3.18 0.00 19.11
N MET A 146 3.41 -0.82 18.09
CA MET A 146 4.00 -0.43 16.81
C MET A 146 3.16 0.66 16.16
N GLY A 147 3.60 1.92 16.26
CA GLY A 147 2.96 3.03 15.53
C GLY A 147 3.46 4.41 16.02
N PRO A 148 3.81 5.36 15.14
CA PRO A 148 4.20 6.70 15.52
C PRO A 148 2.99 7.52 16.03
N LEU A 149 3.07 8.08 17.23
CA LEU A 149 2.22 9.19 17.71
C LEU A 149 3.02 10.02 18.74
N GLU A 150 3.11 11.35 18.78
CA GLU A 150 2.83 12.41 17.81
C GLU A 150 3.15 13.76 18.49
N GLY A 151 3.67 14.72 17.73
CA GLY A 151 3.70 16.13 18.12
C GLY A 151 4.47 16.93 17.08
N SER A 152 3.91 17.45 16.00
CA SER A 152 2.54 17.89 15.78
C SER A 152 2.16 17.70 14.31
N ARG A 153 1.38 16.66 14.03
CA ARG A 153 0.43 16.48 12.91
C ARG A 153 -0.25 15.13 13.18
N LYS A 154 -1.51 15.19 13.62
CA LYS A 154 -2.45 14.08 13.78
C LYS A 154 -2.20 12.97 12.76
N SER A 155 -2.00 11.73 13.20
CA SER A 155 -1.95 10.53 12.37
C SER A 155 -3.08 10.64 11.37
N GLU A 156 -2.79 10.60 10.08
CA GLU A 156 -3.78 10.77 9.00
C GLU A 156 -4.70 9.54 8.86
N ARG A 157 -4.97 8.83 9.97
CA ARG A 157 -6.12 7.93 10.07
C ARG A 157 -7.37 8.77 10.12
N VAL A 158 -8.31 8.41 9.27
CA VAL A 158 -9.58 9.11 9.15
C VAL A 158 -10.43 8.74 10.37
N SER A 159 -10.74 9.73 11.19
CA SER A 159 -11.80 9.60 12.20
C SER A 159 -13.10 9.19 11.51
N ALA A 160 -13.84 8.24 12.08
CA ALA A 160 -15.06 7.75 11.46
C ALA A 160 -16.07 8.88 11.19
N ILE A 161 -16.66 8.88 10.00
CA ILE A 161 -17.56 9.93 9.51
C ILE A 161 -18.96 9.37 9.47
N LYS A 162 -19.87 10.06 10.16
CA LYS A 162 -21.30 9.78 10.09
C LYS A 162 -21.95 10.70 9.07
N THR A 163 -22.79 10.11 8.26
CA THR A 163 -23.71 10.79 7.34
C THR A 163 -25.14 10.56 7.86
N GLU A 164 -26.15 10.88 7.05
CA GLU A 164 -27.54 10.63 7.42
C GLU A 164 -27.81 9.13 7.61
N ARG A 165 -27.26 8.29 6.73
CA ARG A 165 -27.56 6.85 6.68
C ARG A 165 -26.32 5.97 6.85
N LEU A 166 -25.12 6.52 6.73
CA LEU A 166 -23.88 5.75 6.64
C LEU A 166 -22.86 6.12 7.72
N LEU A 167 -22.03 5.14 8.05
CA LEU A 167 -20.76 5.33 8.76
C LEU A 167 -19.62 4.96 7.82
N LEU A 168 -18.71 5.90 7.55
CA LEU A 168 -17.46 5.66 6.84
C LEU A 168 -16.35 5.54 7.88
N ARG A 169 -15.60 4.45 7.86
CA ARG A 169 -14.53 4.20 8.84
C ARG A 169 -13.35 3.46 8.21
N GLU A 170 -12.21 3.51 8.90
CA GLU A 170 -11.07 2.66 8.56
C GLU A 170 -11.48 1.18 8.56
N PHE A 171 -10.85 0.42 7.67
CA PHE A 171 -10.94 -1.04 7.70
C PHE A 171 -10.34 -1.60 8.99
N VAL A 172 -10.89 -2.71 9.44
CA VAL A 172 -10.36 -3.56 10.51
C VAL A 172 -10.24 -5.00 10.02
N GLU A 173 -9.43 -5.82 10.68
CA GLU A 173 -9.24 -7.23 10.27
C GLU A 173 -10.57 -8.02 10.24
N ALA A 174 -11.50 -7.68 11.12
CA ALA A 174 -12.84 -8.29 11.18
C ALA A 174 -13.72 -8.00 9.94
N ASP A 175 -13.31 -7.07 9.06
CA ASP A 175 -14.02 -6.80 7.80
C ASP A 175 -13.73 -7.84 6.71
N GLU A 176 -12.87 -8.86 6.96
CA GLU A 176 -12.56 -9.91 5.99
C GLU A 176 -13.80 -10.60 5.44
N ASP A 177 -14.69 -11.09 6.31
CA ASP A 177 -15.89 -11.81 5.92
C ASP A 177 -16.83 -10.96 5.03
N PRO A 178 -17.25 -9.75 5.44
CA PRO A 178 -18.11 -8.94 4.60
C PRO A 178 -17.41 -8.39 3.35
N PHE A 179 -16.08 -8.18 3.38
CA PHE A 179 -15.32 -7.83 2.19
C PHE A 179 -15.25 -8.98 1.19
N PHE A 180 -15.06 -10.22 1.67
CA PHE A 180 -15.12 -11.41 0.83
C PHE A 180 -16.51 -11.60 0.22
N GLU A 181 -17.59 -11.36 0.98
CA GLU A 181 -18.96 -11.38 0.46
C GLU A 181 -19.12 -10.41 -0.72
N LEU A 182 -18.53 -9.21 -0.64
CA LEU A 182 -18.56 -8.22 -1.71
C LEU A 182 -17.73 -8.67 -2.94
N GLU A 183 -16.47 -9.06 -2.73
CA GLU A 183 -15.49 -9.24 -3.81
C GLU A 183 -15.51 -10.65 -4.44
N SER A 184 -16.26 -11.59 -3.87
CA SER A 184 -16.49 -12.92 -4.46
C SER A 184 -17.67 -12.97 -5.44
N GLN A 185 -18.44 -11.89 -5.59
CA GLN A 185 -19.60 -11.85 -6.48
C GLN A 185 -19.22 -11.40 -7.89
N GLU A 186 -19.43 -12.26 -8.89
CA GLU A 186 -19.18 -11.94 -10.31
C GLU A 186 -19.85 -10.65 -10.77
N GLY A 187 -21.08 -10.39 -10.31
CA GLY A 187 -21.81 -9.16 -10.66
C GLY A 187 -21.15 -7.89 -10.14
N VAL A 188 -20.50 -7.96 -8.97
CA VAL A 188 -19.79 -6.83 -8.34
C VAL A 188 -18.44 -6.60 -9.02
N VAL A 189 -17.67 -7.66 -9.23
CA VAL A 189 -16.32 -7.56 -9.80
C VAL A 189 -16.31 -7.64 -11.33
N ARG A 190 -17.47 -7.64 -11.99
CA ARG A 190 -17.61 -7.76 -13.45
C ARG A 190 -16.67 -6.82 -14.20
N TYR A 191 -16.64 -5.56 -13.76
CA TYR A 191 -15.84 -4.49 -14.38
C TYR A 191 -14.50 -4.23 -13.66
N GLN A 192 -14.11 -5.10 -12.72
CA GLN A 192 -12.79 -5.04 -12.10
C GLN A 192 -11.76 -5.79 -12.94
N MET A 193 -10.48 -5.44 -12.77
CA MET A 193 -9.37 -6.11 -13.46
C MET A 193 -9.11 -7.55 -12.97
N TRP A 194 -9.67 -7.93 -11.82
CA TRP A 194 -9.54 -9.27 -11.22
C TRP A 194 -10.85 -10.07 -11.29
N PRO A 195 -10.78 -11.41 -11.37
CA PRO A 195 -11.94 -12.29 -11.19
C PRO A 195 -12.44 -12.24 -9.73
N PRO A 196 -13.59 -12.88 -9.41
CA PRO A 196 -14.03 -13.06 -8.03
C PRO A 196 -12.89 -13.49 -7.11
N ARG A 197 -12.68 -12.73 -6.05
CA ARG A 197 -11.60 -13.01 -5.09
C ARG A 197 -11.92 -14.30 -4.34
N THR A 198 -10.89 -15.10 -4.12
CA THR A 198 -10.91 -16.18 -3.13
C THR A 198 -10.85 -15.61 -1.72
N ARG A 199 -11.20 -16.41 -0.71
CA ARG A 199 -11.12 -16.00 0.70
C ARG A 199 -9.72 -15.56 1.11
N ALA A 200 -8.68 -16.29 0.68
CA ALA A 200 -7.29 -15.90 0.95
C ALA A 200 -6.93 -14.54 0.33
N GLN A 201 -7.36 -14.28 -0.91
CA GLN A 201 -7.14 -12.98 -1.57
C GLN A 201 -7.91 -11.83 -0.91
N ALA A 202 -9.10 -12.10 -0.36
CA ALA A 202 -9.87 -11.13 0.40
C ALA A 202 -9.17 -10.78 1.73
N HIS A 203 -8.69 -11.80 2.45
CA HIS A 203 -7.86 -11.62 3.65
C HIS A 203 -6.65 -10.75 3.37
N ASP A 204 -5.85 -11.12 2.35
CA ASP A 204 -4.63 -10.38 1.97
C ASP A 204 -4.92 -8.90 1.66
N GLU A 205 -6.03 -8.63 0.95
CA GLU A 205 -6.39 -7.26 0.58
C GLU A 205 -6.87 -6.45 1.81
N VAL A 206 -7.67 -7.04 2.71
CA VAL A 206 -8.09 -6.36 3.96
C VAL A 206 -6.87 -6.06 4.84
N THR A 207 -5.98 -7.04 5.05
CA THR A 207 -4.75 -6.83 5.83
C THR A 207 -3.88 -5.73 5.21
N LYS A 208 -3.78 -5.70 3.88
CA LYS A 208 -3.06 -4.65 3.16
C LYS A 208 -3.72 -3.28 3.32
N THR A 209 -5.05 -3.18 3.21
CA THR A 209 -5.78 -1.92 3.38
C THR A 209 -5.64 -1.39 4.81
N VAL A 210 -5.76 -2.25 5.83
CA VAL A 210 -5.50 -1.90 7.23
C VAL A 210 -4.08 -1.37 7.39
N ARG A 211 -3.06 -2.06 6.84
CA ARG A 211 -1.66 -1.61 6.88
C ARG A 211 -1.45 -0.27 6.18
N ASN A 212 -2.03 -0.10 4.99
CA ASN A 212 -1.93 1.14 4.20
C ASN A 212 -2.56 2.34 4.94
N SER A 213 -3.53 2.11 5.83
CA SER A 213 -4.10 3.20 6.65
C SER A 213 -3.10 3.88 7.58
N TRP A 214 -1.97 3.25 7.85
CA TRP A 214 -0.89 3.77 8.69
C TRP A 214 0.29 4.33 7.88
N ALA A 215 0.22 4.34 6.54
CA ALA A 215 1.30 4.84 5.70
C ALA A 215 1.46 6.36 5.83
N VAL A 216 2.72 6.83 5.82
CA VAL A 216 3.07 8.26 5.82
C VAL A 216 4.17 8.52 4.78
N PRO A 217 3.95 9.33 3.73
CA PRO A 217 2.67 9.95 3.38
C PRO A 217 1.63 8.91 2.96
N ARG A 218 0.36 9.13 3.32
CA ARG A 218 -0.73 8.24 2.92
C ARG A 218 -1.14 8.53 1.48
N THR A 219 -0.76 7.65 0.56
CA THR A 219 -1.14 7.74 -0.87
C THR A 219 -2.32 6.85 -1.23
N HIS A 220 -2.73 5.95 -0.32
CA HIS A 220 -3.87 5.07 -0.51
C HIS A 220 -4.83 5.23 0.67
N VAL A 221 -6.03 5.75 0.41
CA VAL A 221 -7.08 5.94 1.40
C VAL A 221 -8.25 5.08 0.99
N GLU A 222 -8.66 4.16 1.86
CA GLU A 222 -9.81 3.30 1.59
C GLU A 222 -10.57 3.07 2.88
N LEU A 223 -11.87 3.32 2.84
CA LEU A 223 -12.77 3.27 3.99
C LEU A 223 -13.89 2.26 3.76
N ALA A 224 -14.20 1.51 4.80
CA ALA A 224 -15.38 0.67 4.87
C ALA A 224 -16.62 1.57 5.02
N VAL A 225 -17.70 1.20 4.33
CA VAL A 225 -18.99 1.89 4.42
C VAL A 225 -19.98 0.97 5.11
N GLU A 226 -20.54 1.45 6.22
CA GLU A 226 -21.60 0.75 6.93
C GLU A 226 -22.96 1.44 6.77
N HIS A 227 -24.02 0.65 6.76
CA HIS A 227 -25.40 1.09 6.87
C HIS A 227 -26.10 0.22 7.92
N GLU A 228 -26.74 0.86 8.91
CA GLU A 228 -27.37 0.17 10.05
C GLU A 228 -26.43 -0.82 10.76
N GLY A 229 -25.14 -0.45 10.89
CA GLY A 229 -24.12 -1.26 11.56
C GLY A 229 -23.64 -2.48 10.76
N LYS A 230 -24.01 -2.59 9.49
CA LYS A 230 -23.54 -3.64 8.58
C LYS A 230 -22.62 -3.05 7.51
N PHE A 231 -21.51 -3.71 7.23
CA PHE A 231 -20.69 -3.40 6.06
C PHE A 231 -21.51 -3.58 4.78
N ILE A 232 -21.53 -2.57 3.92
CA ILE A 232 -22.26 -2.60 2.65
C ILE A 232 -21.38 -2.33 1.43
N GLY A 233 -20.13 -1.94 1.63
CA GLY A 233 -19.24 -1.53 0.55
C GLY A 233 -18.02 -0.78 1.03
N ARG A 234 -17.31 -0.18 0.07
CA ARG A 234 -16.09 0.59 0.26
C ARG A 234 -16.03 1.77 -0.68
N VAL A 235 -15.30 2.80 -0.26
CA VAL A 235 -14.89 3.94 -1.07
C VAL A 235 -13.38 4.12 -0.89
N GLY A 236 -12.68 4.53 -1.93
CA GLY A 236 -11.24 4.72 -1.84
C GLY A 236 -10.66 5.66 -2.88
N ALA A 237 -9.41 6.04 -2.64
CA ALA A 237 -8.64 6.98 -3.40
C ALA A 237 -7.16 6.60 -3.45
N ASN A 238 -6.54 6.75 -4.61
CA ASN A 238 -5.09 6.81 -4.76
C ASN A 238 -4.72 8.26 -4.99
N VAL A 239 -3.91 8.84 -4.12
CA VAL A 239 -3.49 10.23 -4.16
C VAL A 239 -2.06 10.31 -4.67
N ARG A 240 -1.87 10.96 -5.81
CA ARG A 240 -0.56 11.22 -6.42
C ARG A 240 -0.29 12.72 -6.32
N ARG A 241 0.73 13.12 -5.56
CA ARG A 241 1.05 14.54 -5.29
C ARG A 241 2.26 15.06 -6.08
N GLU A 242 2.69 14.36 -7.13
CA GLU A 242 3.77 14.80 -8.01
C GLU A 242 3.24 15.83 -9.02
N GLY A 243 3.60 17.10 -8.84
CA GLY A 243 3.08 18.19 -9.69
C GLY A 243 1.65 18.60 -9.32
N VAL A 244 0.70 18.40 -10.23
CA VAL A 244 -0.73 18.61 -9.93
C VAL A 244 -1.23 17.40 -9.16
N ALA A 245 -1.82 17.62 -7.98
CA ALA A 245 -2.33 16.53 -7.15
C ALA A 245 -3.51 15.82 -7.84
N HIS A 246 -3.25 14.64 -8.38
CA HIS A 246 -4.20 13.82 -9.11
C HIS A 246 -4.69 12.68 -8.22
N VAL A 247 -5.99 12.42 -8.25
CA VAL A 247 -6.64 11.46 -7.34
C VAL A 247 -7.57 10.53 -8.09
N ASP A 248 -7.20 9.25 -8.14
CA ASP A 248 -8.05 8.21 -8.71
C ASP A 248 -9.02 7.71 -7.64
N LEU A 249 -10.32 7.79 -7.92
CA LEU A 249 -11.37 7.41 -6.99
C LEU A 249 -12.04 6.10 -7.41
N TRP A 250 -12.41 5.28 -6.43
CA TRP A 250 -13.22 4.08 -6.66
C TRP A 250 -14.25 3.87 -5.55
N PHE A 251 -15.23 3.04 -5.87
CA PHE A 251 -16.26 2.59 -4.94
C PHE A 251 -16.78 1.22 -5.36
N SER A 252 -17.22 0.43 -4.39
CA SER A 252 -17.85 -0.87 -4.62
C SER A 252 -18.88 -1.15 -3.53
N PHE A 253 -20.05 -1.64 -3.90
CA PHE A 253 -21.17 -1.85 -2.98
C PHE A 253 -21.89 -3.17 -3.25
N LEU A 254 -22.34 -3.82 -2.19
CA LEU A 254 -23.14 -5.04 -2.27
C LEU A 254 -24.42 -4.80 -3.09
N PRO A 255 -24.85 -5.73 -3.96
CA PRO A 255 -25.97 -5.52 -4.87
C PRO A 255 -27.27 -5.08 -4.17
N ALA A 256 -27.55 -5.61 -2.99
CA ALA A 256 -28.73 -5.27 -2.20
C ALA A 256 -28.81 -3.79 -1.78
N TYR A 257 -27.71 -3.04 -1.87
CA TYR A 257 -27.59 -1.64 -1.46
C TYR A 257 -27.39 -0.68 -2.66
N GLN A 258 -27.28 -1.22 -3.88
CA GLN A 258 -27.18 -0.42 -5.09
C GLN A 258 -28.52 0.24 -5.45
N GLY A 259 -28.49 1.33 -6.23
CA GLY A 259 -29.70 2.04 -6.68
C GLY A 259 -30.42 2.88 -5.60
N LYS A 260 -29.95 2.86 -4.34
CA LYS A 260 -30.57 3.58 -3.20
C LYS A 260 -29.93 4.95 -2.87
N GLY A 261 -29.00 5.39 -3.71
CA GLY A 261 -28.24 6.63 -3.52
C GLY A 261 -27.11 6.56 -2.47
N LEU A 262 -26.87 5.41 -1.85
CA LEU A 262 -25.88 5.25 -0.77
C LEU A 262 -24.44 5.49 -1.25
N ALA A 263 -24.08 5.05 -2.45
CA ALA A 263 -22.76 5.34 -3.02
C ALA A 263 -22.52 6.85 -3.22
N ALA A 264 -23.55 7.61 -3.57
CA ALA A 264 -23.42 9.05 -3.79
C ALA A 264 -23.23 9.78 -2.46
N GLU A 265 -23.97 9.38 -1.43
CA GLU A 265 -23.81 9.88 -0.07
C GLU A 265 -22.40 9.56 0.47
N ALA A 266 -21.93 8.31 0.30
CA ALA A 266 -20.59 7.91 0.73
C ALA A 266 -19.49 8.72 0.05
N MET A 267 -19.52 8.82 -1.28
CA MET A 267 -18.52 9.59 -2.04
C MET A 267 -18.57 11.09 -1.71
N SER A 268 -19.76 11.65 -1.47
CA SER A 268 -19.91 13.06 -1.08
C SER A 268 -19.28 13.36 0.28
N ALA A 269 -19.31 12.39 1.21
CA ALA A 269 -18.65 12.50 2.50
C ALA A 269 -17.14 12.18 2.44
N PHE A 270 -16.74 11.31 1.51
CA PHE A 270 -15.36 10.84 1.35
C PHE A 270 -14.44 11.86 0.66
N ILE A 271 -14.88 12.45 -0.46
CA ILE A 271 -14.05 13.36 -1.26
C ILE A 271 -13.47 14.53 -0.45
N PRO A 272 -14.23 15.23 0.42
CA PRO A 272 -13.69 16.33 1.22
C PRO A 272 -12.50 15.97 2.12
N LEU A 273 -12.34 14.68 2.47
CA LEU A 273 -11.24 14.20 3.31
C LEU A 273 -9.90 14.19 2.60
N LEU A 274 -9.93 14.14 1.27
CA LEU A 274 -8.73 14.05 0.43
C LEU A 274 -8.02 15.42 0.36
N GLY A 275 -8.75 16.49 0.69
CA GLY A 275 -8.29 17.88 0.69
C GLY A 275 -8.92 18.70 -0.43
N SER A 276 -8.24 19.77 -0.83
CA SER A 276 -8.62 20.70 -1.89
C SER A 276 -7.48 20.89 -2.88
N ALA A 277 -7.74 21.62 -3.97
CA ALA A 277 -6.81 21.81 -5.10
C ALA A 277 -6.39 20.46 -5.73
N LEU A 278 -7.37 19.59 -5.95
CA LEU A 278 -7.20 18.23 -6.47
C LEU A 278 -7.86 18.10 -7.84
N GLU A 279 -7.22 17.35 -8.73
CA GLU A 279 -7.87 16.80 -9.93
C GLU A 279 -8.32 15.38 -9.61
N LEU A 280 -9.63 15.21 -9.45
CA LEU A 280 -10.28 13.94 -9.16
C LEU A 280 -10.62 13.23 -10.46
N GLU A 281 -10.41 11.92 -10.49
CA GLU A 281 -10.70 11.05 -11.63
C GLU A 281 -11.50 9.82 -11.20
N ILE A 282 -12.50 9.45 -11.99
CA ILE A 282 -13.20 8.16 -11.91
C ILE A 282 -13.11 7.54 -13.29
N GLU A 283 -12.39 6.42 -13.39
CA GLU A 283 -12.34 5.58 -14.58
C GLU A 283 -13.33 4.42 -14.44
N CYS A 284 -14.08 4.12 -15.50
CA CYS A 284 -14.98 2.98 -15.52
C CYS A 284 -15.19 2.41 -16.93
N ASP A 285 -15.70 1.18 -17.00
CA ASP A 285 -16.19 0.60 -18.25
C ASP A 285 -17.48 1.33 -18.68
N PRO A 286 -17.65 1.77 -19.94
CA PRO A 286 -18.86 2.45 -20.40
C PRO A 286 -20.14 1.61 -20.26
N ARG A 287 -20.02 0.27 -20.22
CA ARG A 287 -21.14 -0.66 -19.94
C ARG A 287 -21.56 -0.62 -18.47
N ASN A 288 -20.73 -0.09 -17.57
CA ASN A 288 -21.04 0.09 -16.15
C ASN A 288 -21.85 1.38 -15.92
N THR A 289 -23.14 1.33 -16.28
CA THR A 289 -24.03 2.50 -16.17
C THR A 289 -24.22 3.02 -14.76
N GLY A 290 -24.03 2.18 -13.74
CA GLY A 290 -24.10 2.61 -12.34
C GLY A 290 -22.95 3.54 -11.97
N SER A 291 -21.75 3.26 -12.49
CA SER A 291 -20.54 4.00 -12.15
C SER A 291 -20.52 5.39 -12.75
N TRP A 292 -20.66 5.52 -14.07
CA TRP A 292 -20.58 6.85 -14.71
C TRP A 292 -21.77 7.74 -14.37
N LYS A 293 -22.98 7.20 -14.14
CA LYS A 293 -24.12 7.99 -13.62
C LYS A 293 -23.86 8.50 -12.20
N LEU A 294 -23.09 7.78 -11.40
CA LEU A 294 -22.66 8.26 -10.09
C LEU A 294 -21.70 9.44 -10.25
N ALA A 295 -20.71 9.31 -11.13
CA ALA A 295 -19.74 10.37 -11.42
C ALA A 295 -20.45 11.66 -11.86
N GLU A 296 -21.39 11.57 -12.82
CA GLU A 296 -22.19 12.71 -13.27
C GLU A 296 -23.00 13.33 -12.12
N ARG A 297 -23.63 12.52 -11.26
CA ARG A 297 -24.38 13.03 -10.10
C ARG A 297 -23.50 13.74 -9.08
N LEU A 298 -22.23 13.32 -8.95
CA LEU A 298 -21.24 13.97 -8.10
C LEU A 298 -20.61 15.23 -8.75
N GLY A 299 -21.06 15.59 -9.95
CA GLY A 299 -20.61 16.76 -10.71
C GLY A 299 -19.26 16.54 -11.38
N PHE A 300 -18.91 15.30 -11.74
CA PHE A 300 -17.80 15.04 -12.64
C PHE A 300 -18.26 15.20 -14.08
N GLU A 301 -17.35 15.64 -14.94
CA GLU A 301 -17.57 15.79 -16.36
C GLU A 301 -16.87 14.68 -17.12
N LYS A 302 -17.50 14.19 -18.20
CA LYS A 302 -16.87 13.21 -19.08
C LYS A 302 -15.64 13.83 -19.72
N PHE A 303 -14.49 13.20 -19.52
CA PHE A 303 -13.20 13.69 -19.99
C PHE A 303 -12.75 12.97 -21.26
N GLU A 304 -12.72 11.64 -21.23
CA GLU A 304 -12.19 10.82 -22.33
C GLU A 304 -12.95 9.50 -22.47
N LEU A 305 -13.06 9.00 -23.70
CA LEU A 305 -13.54 7.65 -24.01
C LEU A 305 -12.55 7.00 -24.98
N THR A 306 -11.88 5.95 -24.52
CA THR A 306 -10.89 5.21 -25.30
C THR A 306 -11.43 3.83 -25.62
N ALA A 307 -11.67 3.57 -26.90
CA ALA A 307 -12.13 2.26 -27.37
C ALA A 307 -10.98 1.24 -27.36
N LYS A 308 -11.26 0.00 -26.93
CA LYS A 308 -10.27 -1.09 -26.79
C LYS A 308 -9.00 -0.62 -26.04
N ALA A 309 -9.20 0.05 -24.92
CA ALA A 309 -8.12 0.65 -24.14
C ALA A 309 -7.11 -0.42 -23.65
N PHE A 310 -7.60 -1.57 -23.18
CA PHE A 310 -6.75 -2.68 -22.74
C PHE A 310 -7.49 -4.02 -22.75
N GLU A 311 -6.73 -5.11 -22.64
CA GLU A 311 -7.27 -6.46 -22.49
C GLU A 311 -7.48 -6.79 -21.01
N CYS A 312 -8.69 -7.20 -20.65
CA CYS A 312 -9.09 -7.58 -19.31
C CYS A 312 -9.89 -8.88 -19.37
N LYS A 313 -9.46 -9.91 -18.63
CA LYS A 313 -10.14 -11.22 -18.56
C LYS A 313 -10.38 -11.87 -19.92
N GLY A 314 -9.48 -11.66 -20.87
CA GLY A 314 -9.56 -12.20 -22.24
C GLY A 314 -10.45 -11.41 -23.21
N GLU A 315 -10.91 -10.22 -22.81
CA GLU A 315 -11.69 -9.32 -23.66
C GLU A 315 -11.04 -7.93 -23.75
N TRP A 316 -11.11 -7.29 -24.91
CA TRP A 316 -10.77 -5.87 -25.02
C TRP A 316 -11.91 -5.03 -24.43
N VAL A 317 -11.56 -4.16 -23.48
CA VAL A 317 -12.51 -3.27 -22.81
C VAL A 317 -12.23 -1.81 -23.15
N ASP A 318 -13.29 -1.02 -23.18
CA ASP A 318 -13.22 0.42 -23.36
C ASP A 318 -13.01 1.09 -22.00
N SER A 319 -12.31 2.24 -21.99
CA SER A 319 -12.12 3.06 -20.80
C SER A 319 -12.89 4.38 -20.94
N LEU A 320 -13.73 4.69 -19.96
CA LEU A 320 -14.49 5.93 -19.87
C LEU A 320 -14.05 6.69 -18.61
N VAL A 321 -13.42 7.84 -18.83
CA VAL A 321 -12.83 8.67 -17.77
C VAL A 321 -13.70 9.90 -17.50
N TYR A 322 -13.98 10.14 -16.22
CA TYR A 322 -14.65 11.34 -15.72
C TYR A 322 -13.71 12.11 -14.80
N ARG A 323 -13.70 13.45 -14.91
CA ARG A 323 -12.85 14.31 -14.08
C ARG A 323 -13.62 15.42 -13.38
N LYS A 324 -13.10 15.86 -12.24
CA LYS A 324 -13.58 17.03 -11.49
C LYS A 324 -12.41 17.71 -10.79
N ARG A 325 -12.36 19.03 -10.85
CA ARG A 325 -11.40 19.82 -10.05
C ARG A 325 -12.11 20.42 -8.83
N ILE A 326 -11.48 20.30 -7.66
CA ILE A 326 -11.94 20.86 -6.38
C ILE A 326 -10.81 21.60 -5.67
#